data_AF-A0A9E5NCI9-F1
#
_entry.id   AF-A0A9E5NCI9-F1
#
_cell.length_a   1.000
_cell.length_b   1.000
_cell.length_c   1.000
_cell.angle_alpha   90.00
_cell.angle_beta   90.00
_cell.angle_gamma   90.00
#
_symmetry.space_group_name_H-M   'P 1'
#
loop_
_entity.id
_entity.type
_entity.pdbx_description
1 polymer ?
#
loop_
_entity_poly.entity_id
_entity_poly.type
_entity_poly.pdbx_seq_one_letter_code
_entity_poly.pdbx_strand_id
1 'polypeptide(L)' 'IGEQADNLARTVIAEAGYAEAFGHALGHGLGLAAHEAPRLGPGSGEKLVSGMVFTIEPGIYLPGWGGV' A
#
# COMPACT_ATOMS: atom_id res chain seq x y z
N ILE A 1 -0.59 3.07 12.24
CA ILE A 1 0.74 2.54 11.83
C ILE A 1 0.71 2.13 10.36
N GLY A 2 1.85 1.96 9.70
CA GLY A 2 1.92 1.64 8.27
C GLY A 2 1.09 0.41 7.88
N GLU A 3 1.14 -0.66 8.69
CA GLU A 3 0.31 -1.86 8.49
C GLU A 3 -1.20 -1.57 8.55
N GLN A 4 -1.64 -0.72 9.49
CA GLN A 4 -3.06 -0.36 9.59
C GLN A 4 -3.53 0.41 8.35
N ALA A 5 -2.69 1.27 7.77
CA ALA A 5 -3.03 1.96 6.54
C ALA A 5 -3.15 0.98 5.36
N ASP A 6 -2.18 0.07 5.19
CA ASP A 6 -2.22 -0.98 4.16
C ASP A 6 -3.49 -1.84 4.26
N ASN A 7 -3.83 -2.26 5.48
CA ASN A 7 -5.01 -3.11 5.73
C ASN A 7 -6.33 -2.45 5.33
N LEU A 8 -6.45 -1.11 5.33
CA LEU A 8 -7.68 -0.42 4.91
C LEU A 8 -7.96 -0.66 3.42
N ALA A 9 -6.94 -0.53 2.57
CA ALA A 9 -7.10 -0.79 1.13
C ALA A 9 -7.20 -2.30 0.85
N ARG A 10 -6.36 -3.09 1.52
CA ARG A 10 -6.30 -4.55 1.32
C ARG A 10 -7.62 -5.23 1.68
N THR A 11 -8.30 -4.79 2.74
CA THR A 11 -9.61 -5.32 3.14
C THR A 11 -10.65 -5.10 2.04
N VAL A 12 -10.76 -3.89 1.50
CA VAL A 12 -11.71 -3.57 0.41
C VAL A 12 -11.44 -4.44 -0.83
N ILE A 13 -10.17 -4.58 -1.21
CA ILE A 13 -9.78 -5.41 -2.36
C ILE A 13 -10.08 -6.89 -2.11
N ALA A 14 -9.85 -7.39 -0.89
CA ALA A 14 -10.14 -8.76 -0.53
C ALA A 14 -11.65 -9.06 -0.51
N GLU A 15 -12.45 -8.16 0.04
CA GLU A 15 -13.93 -8.25 0.04
C GLU A 15 -14.50 -8.26 -1.39
N ALA A 16 -13.84 -7.58 -2.33
CA ALA A 16 -14.17 -7.61 -3.74
C ALA A 16 -13.69 -8.88 -4.49
N GLY A 17 -13.00 -9.81 -3.80
CA GLY A 17 -12.53 -11.07 -4.37
C GLY A 17 -11.16 -11.02 -5.05
N TYR A 18 -10.39 -9.95 -4.84
CA TYR A 18 -9.11 -9.71 -5.53
C TYR A 18 -7.89 -9.73 -4.58
N ALA A 19 -7.99 -10.38 -3.41
CA ALA A 19 -6.94 -10.40 -2.40
C ALA A 19 -5.55 -10.78 -2.97
N GLU A 20 -5.51 -11.84 -3.79
CA GLU A 20 -4.28 -12.36 -4.39
C GLU A 20 -3.74 -11.50 -5.55
N ALA A 21 -4.53 -10.53 -6.04
CA ALA A 21 -4.16 -9.67 -7.15
C ALA A 21 -3.52 -8.34 -6.71
N PHE A 22 -3.43 -8.08 -5.39
CA PHE A 22 -2.75 -6.92 -4.82
C PHE A 22 -1.45 -7.33 -4.09
N GLY A 23 -0.38 -7.51 -4.88
CA GLY A 23 0.86 -8.14 -4.45
C GLY A 23 1.93 -7.23 -3.82
N HIS A 24 1.71 -5.92 -3.74
CA HIS A 24 2.67 -4.97 -3.17
C HIS A 24 2.11 -4.25 -1.93
N ALA A 25 2.97 -3.44 -1.31
CA ALA A 25 2.59 -2.54 -0.21
C ALA A 25 1.68 -1.42 -0.75
N LEU A 26 0.76 -0.92 0.07
CA LEU A 26 -0.08 0.22 -0.27
C LEU A 26 0.69 1.48 -0.66
N GLY A 27 1.88 1.69 -0.10
CA GLY A 27 2.69 2.85 -0.48
C GLY A 27 3.99 2.97 0.29
N HIS A 28 4.68 4.07 0.05
CA HIS A 28 5.97 4.41 0.64
C HIS A 28 6.13 5.92 0.80
N GLY A 29 7.11 6.34 1.60
CA GLY A 29 7.50 7.74 1.74
C GLY A 29 8.09 8.31 0.47
N LEU A 30 7.94 9.62 0.29
CA LEU A 30 8.45 10.37 -0.85
C LEU A 30 9.07 11.68 -0.37
N GLY A 31 10.27 11.99 -0.88
CA GLY A 31 10.98 13.22 -0.56
C GLY A 31 12.18 13.44 -1.46
N LEU A 32 13.39 13.33 -0.91
CA LEU A 32 14.62 13.41 -1.72
C LEU A 32 14.82 12.13 -2.53
N ALA A 33 14.38 11.00 -1.99
CA ALA A 33 14.32 9.74 -2.72
C ALA A 33 12.88 9.49 -3.21
N ALA A 34 12.79 8.82 -4.37
CA ALA A 34 11.50 8.33 -4.86
C ALA A 34 10.86 7.35 -3.86
N HIS A 35 11.68 6.55 -3.18
CA HIS A 35 11.25 5.64 -2.12
C HIS A 35 12.04 5.93 -0.84
N GLU A 36 11.34 6.35 0.19
CA GLU A 36 11.87 6.54 1.55
C GLU A 36 10.85 6.07 2.60
N ALA A 37 11.20 6.17 3.88
CA ALA A 37 10.26 5.88 4.96
C ALA A 37 9.15 6.96 5.01
N PRO A 38 7.91 6.62 5.43
CA PRO A 38 7.50 5.33 5.97
C PRO A 38 7.01 4.34 4.90
N ARG A 39 7.14 3.03 5.17
CA ARG A 39 6.50 1.99 4.37
C ARG A 39 5.07 1.72 4.87
N LEU A 40 4.11 1.71 3.95
CA LEU A 40 2.71 1.36 4.23
C LEU A 40 2.47 -0.04 3.63
N GLY A 41 2.81 -1.09 4.38
CA GLY A 41 2.68 -2.47 3.92
C GLY A 41 2.48 -3.48 5.06
N PRO A 42 2.21 -4.75 4.74
CA PRO A 42 2.02 -5.80 5.74
C PRO A 42 3.22 -5.88 6.69
N GLY A 43 2.96 -5.97 8.00
CA GLY A 43 4.00 -6.02 9.03
C GLY A 43 4.75 -4.70 9.30
N SER A 44 4.35 -3.58 8.69
CA SER A 44 4.97 -2.28 8.98
C SER A 44 4.55 -1.72 10.34
N GLY A 45 5.50 -1.70 11.28
CA GLY A 45 5.36 -1.09 12.61
C GLY A 45 5.55 0.42 12.65
N GLU A 46 5.75 1.09 11.52
CA GLU A 46 6.04 2.52 11.48
C GLU A 46 4.84 3.37 11.89
N LYS A 47 5.06 4.33 12.80
CA LYS A 47 4.00 5.27 13.23
C LYS A 47 3.88 6.41 12.24
N LEU A 48 2.70 6.55 11.65
CA LEU A 48 2.38 7.71 10.81
C LEU A 48 2.12 8.92 11.71
N VAL A 49 2.86 10.00 11.47
CA VAL A 49 2.75 11.26 12.23
C VAL A 49 2.57 12.44 11.28
N SER A 50 2.07 13.55 11.79
CA SER A 50 1.85 14.76 10.99
C SER A 50 3.14 15.23 10.31
N GLY A 51 3.03 15.65 9.06
CA GLY A 51 4.15 16.13 8.24
C GLY A 51 4.84 15.06 7.39
N MET A 52 4.55 13.77 7.58
CA MET A 52 5.01 12.72 6.68
C MET A 52 4.35 12.85 5.29
N VAL A 53 5.13 12.64 4.24
CA VAL A 53 4.66 12.60 2.84
C VAL A 53 4.88 11.19 2.30
N PHE A 54 3.83 10.57 1.79
CA PHE A 54 3.85 9.20 1.27
C PHE A 54 2.76 9.00 0.22
N THR A 55 2.90 7.93 -0.56
CA THR A 55 1.94 7.49 -1.57
C THR A 55 0.81 6.67 -0.96
N ILE A 56 -0.33 6.64 -1.66
CA ILE A 56 -1.44 5.70 -1.44
C ILE A 56 -1.80 5.15 -2.82
N GLU A 57 -1.30 3.96 -3.12
CA GLU A 57 -1.28 3.37 -4.47
C GLU A 57 -1.69 1.89 -4.42
N PRO A 58 -2.94 1.56 -4.06
CA PRO A 58 -3.41 0.19 -4.22
C PRO A 58 -3.43 -0.18 -5.71
N GLY A 59 -3.15 -1.44 -6.03
CA GLY A 59 -3.19 -1.92 -7.42
C GLY A 59 -3.69 -3.36 -7.51
N ILE A 60 -4.49 -3.66 -8.54
CA ILE A 60 -4.98 -5.00 -8.86
C ILE A 60 -4.42 -5.37 -10.22
N TYR A 61 -3.67 -6.48 -10.29
CA TYR A 61 -3.06 -6.96 -11.52
C TYR A 61 -3.53 -8.39 -11.81
N LEU A 62 -4.21 -8.57 -12.94
CA LEU A 62 -4.72 -9.87 -13.40
C LEU A 62 -3.89 -10.35 -14.60
N PRO A 63 -3.07 -11.41 -14.43
CA PRO A 63 -2.23 -11.93 -15.50
C PRO A 63 -3.02 -12.26 -16.76
N GLY A 64 -2.56 -11.77 -17.91
CA GLY A 64 -3.19 -12.01 -19.21
C GLY A 64 -4.40 -11.11 -19.52
N TRP A 65 -4.78 -10.19 -18.63
CA TRP A 65 -5.88 -9.25 -18.86
C TRP A 65 -5.45 -7.79 -18.73
N GLY A 66 -4.87 -7.40 -17.60
CA GLY A 66 -4.48 -6.01 -17.34
C GLY A 66 -4.34 -5.71 -15.85
N GLY A 67 -4.21 -4.42 -15.53
CA GLY A 67 -4.18 -3.95 -14.15
C GLY A 67 -4.52 -2.47 -14.03
N VAL A 68 -4.88 -2.08 -12.82
CA VAL A 68 -5.22 -0.71 -12.40
C VAL A 68 -4.60 -0.45 -11.05
#